data_AF-A0A8T6SCT8-F1
#
_entry.id   AF-A0A8T6SCT8-F1
#
_cell.length_a   1.000
_cell.length_b   1.000
_cell.length_c   1.000
_cell.angle_alpha   90.00
_cell.angle_beta   90.00
_cell.angle_gamma   90.00
#
_symmetry.space_group_name_H-M   'P 1'
#
loop_
_entity.id
_entity.type
_entity.pdbx_description
1 polymer ?
#
loop_
_entity_poly.entity_id
_entity_poly.type
_entity_poly.pdbx_seq_one_letter_code
_entity_poly.pdbx_strand_id
1 'polypeptide(L)'
;MFDEAMEIGLKGLRACGEAACFFEHKKEKELVEFELMIGRKLDLPVTALCAYDVNHAKSLEEKLFFGLIKAHGLVVTSSFAQQV
;
A
#
# COMPACT_ATOMS: atom_id res chain seq x y z
N MET A 1 -18.24 -16.31 0.50
CA MET A 1 -17.35 -15.97 1.64
C MET A 1 -17.38 -14.48 1.99
N PHE A 2 -16.97 -13.56 1.12
CA PHE A 2 -17.04 -12.13 1.44
C PHE A 2 -18.46 -11.57 1.35
N ASP A 3 -19.24 -11.98 0.36
CA ASP A 3 -20.65 -11.58 0.25
C ASP A 3 -21.46 -12.03 1.47
N GLU A 4 -21.31 -13.30 1.87
CA GLU A 4 -21.92 -13.85 3.09
C GLU A 4 -21.49 -13.08 4.36
N ALA A 5 -20.22 -12.69 4.45
CA ALA A 5 -19.72 -11.91 5.58
C ALA A 5 -20.31 -10.49 5.60
N MET A 6 -20.48 -9.86 4.44
CA MET A 6 -21.13 -8.56 4.28
C MET A 6 -22.63 -8.65 4.62
N GLU A 7 -23.31 -9.73 4.22
CA GLU A 7 -24.73 -9.99 4.53
C GLU A 7 -24.99 -10.12 6.04
N ILE A 8 -24.04 -10.65 6.81
CA ILE A 8 -24.14 -10.73 8.28
C ILE A 8 -23.63 -9.47 9.00
N GLY A 9 -23.31 -8.41 8.26
CA GLY A 9 -23.02 -7.08 8.82
C GLY A 9 -21.53 -6.69 8.88
N LEU A 10 -20.62 -7.45 8.24
CA LEU A 10 -19.27 -6.95 7.99
C LEU A 10 -19.37 -5.69 7.12
N LYS A 11 -18.67 -4.63 7.51
CA LYS A 11 -18.71 -3.34 6.78
C LYS A 11 -17.47 -3.06 5.94
N GLY A 12 -16.45 -3.89 6.09
CA GLY A 12 -15.17 -3.75 5.41
C GLY A 12 -14.02 -4.32 6.21
N LEU A 13 -12.83 -4.27 5.63
CA LEU A 13 -11.59 -4.77 6.21
C LEU A 13 -10.61 -3.62 6.45
N ARG A 14 -10.02 -3.61 7.65
CA ARG A 14 -8.83 -2.82 7.98
C ARG A 14 -7.73 -3.80 8.35
N ALA A 15 -6.64 -3.77 7.63
CA ALA A 15 -5.51 -4.67 7.83
C ALA A 15 -4.21 -3.88 7.89
N CYS A 16 -3.23 -4.45 8.59
CA CYS A 16 -1.85 -3.99 8.62
C CYS A 16 -0.96 -5.16 8.18
N GLY A 17 -0.01 -4.90 7.31
CA GLY A 17 0.97 -5.86 6.84
C GLY A 17 2.36 -5.25 6.89
N GLU A 18 3.36 -6.05 7.26
CA GLU A 18 4.75 -5.62 7.24
C GLU A 18 5.28 -5.66 5.80
N ALA A 19 5.81 -4.54 5.31
CA ALA A 19 6.33 -4.40 3.95
C ALA A 19 7.86 -4.20 3.92
N ALA A 20 8.51 -3.96 5.08
CA ALA A 20 9.96 -3.78 5.18
C ALA A 20 10.73 -5.01 4.66
N CYS A 21 10.15 -6.21 4.82
CA CYS A 21 10.74 -7.47 4.37
C CYS A 21 11.01 -7.49 2.86
N PHE A 22 10.23 -6.77 2.04
CA PHE A 22 10.49 -6.67 0.61
C PHE A 22 11.79 -5.92 0.34
N PHE A 23 12.09 -4.86 1.09
CA PHE A 23 13.33 -4.10 0.94
C PHE A 23 14.54 -4.90 1.46
N GLU A 24 14.41 -5.59 2.61
CA GLU A 24 15.48 -6.43 3.18
C GLU A 24 15.96 -7.51 2.21
N HIS A 25 15.04 -8.07 1.42
CA HIS A 25 15.32 -9.16 0.47
C HIS A 25 15.51 -8.69 -0.98
N LYS A 26 15.58 -7.37 -1.23
CA LYS A 26 15.70 -6.78 -2.58
C LYS A 26 14.59 -7.23 -3.53
N LYS A 27 13.36 -7.16 -3.02
CA LYS A 27 12.09 -7.58 -3.65
C LYS A 27 11.19 -6.38 -3.96
N GLU A 28 11.77 -5.24 -4.29
CA GLU A 28 11.05 -3.98 -4.49
C GLU A 28 10.14 -4.03 -5.73
N LYS A 29 10.50 -4.85 -6.73
CA LYS A 29 9.65 -5.09 -7.90
C LYS A 29 8.39 -5.85 -7.51
N GLU A 30 8.54 -6.93 -6.75
CA GLU A 30 7.45 -7.74 -6.25
C GLU A 30 6.54 -6.95 -5.31
N LEU A 31 7.10 -6.02 -4.51
CA LEU A 31 6.31 -5.08 -3.71
C LEU A 31 5.42 -4.21 -4.60
N VAL A 32 5.99 -3.56 -5.62
CA VAL A 32 5.21 -2.71 -6.54
C VAL A 32 4.11 -3.51 -7.26
N GLU A 33 4.42 -4.72 -7.72
CA GLU A 33 3.44 -5.61 -8.35
C GLU A 33 2.32 -6.00 -7.37
N PHE A 34 2.67 -6.31 -6.13
CA PHE A 34 1.71 -6.64 -5.07
C PHE A 34 0.73 -5.49 -4.80
N GLU A 35 1.25 -4.28 -4.59
CA GLU A 35 0.43 -3.08 -4.30
C GLU A 35 -0.48 -2.72 -5.48
N LEU A 36 0.02 -2.81 -6.72
CA LEU A 36 -0.77 -2.58 -7.93
C LEU A 36 -1.92 -3.58 -8.10
N MET A 37 -1.80 -4.78 -7.53
CA MET A 37 -2.79 -5.85 -7.64
C MET A 37 -3.83 -5.80 -6.52
N ILE A 38 -3.44 -5.43 -5.30
CA ILE A 38 -4.36 -5.34 -4.16
C ILE A 38 -5.50 -4.36 -4.42
N GLY A 39 -5.20 -3.18 -4.96
CA GLY A 39 -6.21 -2.14 -5.22
C GLY A 39 -7.25 -2.53 -6.28
N ARG A 40 -7.06 -3.65 -7.01
CA ARG A 40 -7.91 -4.05 -8.13
C ARG A 40 -8.80 -5.27 -7.85
N LYS A 41 -8.53 -6.03 -6.79
CA LYS A 41 -9.06 -7.41 -6.64
C LYS A 41 -10.01 -7.64 -5.47
N LEU A 42 -10.15 -6.68 -4.56
CA LEU A 42 -10.95 -6.90 -3.36
C LEU A 42 -12.37 -6.39 -3.59
N ASP A 43 -13.32 -7.33 -3.64
CA ASP A 43 -14.77 -7.05 -3.70
C ASP A 43 -15.33 -6.52 -2.36
N LEU A 44 -14.48 -6.49 -1.33
CA LEU A 44 -14.77 -5.90 -0.03
C LEU A 44 -14.36 -4.42 0.02
N PRO A 45 -15.11 -3.58 0.75
CA PRO A 45 -14.62 -2.26 1.14
C PRO A 45 -13.36 -2.40 2.00
N VAL A 46 -12.20 -2.07 1.43
CA VAL A 46 -10.92 -2.10 2.14
C VAL A 46 -10.35 -0.69 2.22
N THR A 47 -9.94 -0.30 3.42
CA THR A 47 -9.13 0.90 3.63
C THR A 47 -7.80 0.45 4.20
N ALA A 48 -6.75 0.65 3.41
CA ALA A 48 -5.38 0.35 3.79
C ALA A 48 -4.56 1.64 3.85
N LEU A 49 -3.61 1.69 4.77
CA LEU A 49 -2.55 2.70 4.81
C LEU A 49 -1.24 1.98 4.59
N CYS A 50 -0.56 2.29 3.49
CA CYS A 50 0.78 1.78 3.23
C CYS A 50 1.80 2.82 3.71
N ALA A 51 2.61 2.43 4.69
CA ALA A 51 3.66 3.26 5.25
C ALA A 51 5.02 2.64 4.90
N TYR A 52 5.92 3.46 4.39
CA TYR A 52 7.27 3.04 4.02
C TYR A 52 8.30 3.91 4.73
N ASP A 53 9.42 3.30 5.14
CA ASP A 53 10.56 4.05 5.61
C ASP A 53 11.11 4.94 4.48
N VAL A 54 11.30 6.23 4.77
CA VAL A 54 11.76 7.21 3.78
C VAL A 54 13.15 6.87 3.24
N ASN A 55 14.02 6.24 4.03
CA ASN A 55 15.35 5.82 3.60
C ASN A 55 15.26 4.67 2.58
N HIS A 56 14.36 3.71 2.79
CA HIS A 56 14.08 2.67 1.80
C HIS A 56 13.47 3.25 0.52
N ALA A 57 12.51 4.18 0.67
CA ALA A 57 11.89 4.85 -0.48
C ALA A 57 12.91 5.64 -1.33
N LYS A 58 13.89 6.29 -0.70
CA LYS A 58 14.97 7.03 -1.39
C LYS A 58 15.90 6.12 -2.19
N SER A 59 16.06 4.86 -1.79
CA SER A 59 16.90 3.89 -2.51
C SER A 59 16.20 3.24 -3.70
N LEU A 60 14.89 3.45 -3.88
CA LEU A 60 14.14 2.86 -4.98
C LEU A 60 14.58 3.45 -6.33
N GLU A 61 14.62 2.59 -7.35
CA GLU A 61 14.61 3.07 -8.73
C GLU A 61 13.38 3.96 -8.96
N GLU A 62 13.57 5.08 -9.65
CA GLU A 62 12.53 6.09 -9.91
C GLU A 62 11.22 5.48 -10.45
N LYS A 63 11.33 4.52 -11.38
CA LYS A 63 10.19 3.79 -11.94
C LYS A 63 9.37 3.02 -10.89
N LEU A 64 10.03 2.45 -9.88
CA LEU A 64 9.37 1.67 -8.82
C LEU A 64 8.72 2.62 -7.82
N PHE A 65 9.38 3.72 -7.49
CA PHE A 65 8.81 4.78 -6.66
C PHE A 65 7.50 5.32 -7.26
N PHE A 66 7.50 5.69 -8.55
CA PHE A 66 6.26 6.09 -9.23
C PHE A 66 5.23 4.97 -9.34
N GLY A 67 5.67 3.70 -9.38
CA GLY A 67 4.80 2.53 -9.29
C GLY A 67 4.01 2.47 -7.98
N LEU A 68 4.69 2.69 -6.84
CA LEU A 68 4.04 2.77 -5.52
C LEU A 68 3.06 3.94 -5.45
N ILE A 69 3.43 5.12 -5.95
CA ILE A 69 2.52 6.29 -5.98
C ILE A 69 1.27 5.97 -6.79
N LYS A 70 1.44 5.37 -7.96
CA LYS A 70 0.33 4.97 -8.84
C LYS A 70 -0.62 3.96 -8.20
N ALA A 71 -0.11 3.08 -7.33
CA ALA A 71 -0.94 2.10 -6.62
C ALA A 71 -1.85 2.72 -5.56
N HIS A 72 -1.45 3.84 -4.94
CA HIS A 72 -2.13 4.42 -3.77
C HIS A 72 -2.88 5.73 -4.03
N GLY A 73 -2.56 6.45 -5.11
CA GLY A 73 -3.25 7.68 -5.53
C GLY A 73 -2.91 8.92 -4.69
N LEU A 74 -3.01 8.83 -3.36
CA LEU A 74 -2.63 9.88 -2.41
C LEU A 74 -1.34 9.50 -1.68
N VAL A 75 -0.42 10.46 -1.56
CA VAL A 75 0.85 10.31 -0.85
C VAL A 75 0.97 11.43 0.17
N VAL A 76 1.28 11.07 1.41
CA VAL A 76 1.58 12.02 2.48
C VAL A 76 3.04 11.83 2.87
N THR A 77 3.81 12.92 2.84
CA THR A 77 5.20 12.93 3.31
C THR A 77 5.39 14.08 4.29
N SER A 78 6.43 14.00 5.12
CA SER A 78 6.78 15.08 6.06
C SER A 78 7.06 16.41 5.37
N SER A 79 7.49 16.42 4.09
CA SER A 79 7.68 17.65 3.32
C SER A 79 6.35 18.32 2.92
N PHE A 80 5.23 17.60 2.91
CA PHE A 80 3.88 18.16 2.70
C PHE A 80 3.16 18.49 4.01
N ALA A 81 3.59 17.89 5.13
CA ALA A 81 3.00 18.11 6.46
C ALA A 81 3.58 19.34 7.20
N GLN A 82 4.59 20.02 6.64
CA GLN A 82 5.15 21.24 7.20
C GLN A 82 4.62 22.49 6.49
N GLN A 83 3.38 22.86 6.82
CA GLN A 83 2.91 24.25 6.93
C GLN A 83 1.79 24.31 7.98
N VAL A 84 2.16 24.40 9.26
CA VAL A 84 1.46 25.14 10.32
C VAL A 84 2.49 25.62 11.34
#